data_AF-A0A7R9VPZ3-F1
#
_entry.id   AF-A0A7R9VPZ3-F1
#
_cell.length_a   1.000
_cell.length_b   1.000
_cell.length_c   1.000
_cell.angle_alpha   90.00
_cell.angle_beta   90.00
_cell.angle_gamma   90.00
#
_symmetry.space_group_name_H-M   'P 1'
#
loop_
_entity.id
_entity.type
_entity.pdbx_description
1 polymer ?
#
loop_
_entity_poly.entity_id
_entity_poly.type
_entity_poly.pdbx_seq_one_letter_code
_entity_poly.pdbx_strand_id
1 'polypeptide(L)'
;LSPRPPHTLQVVEVVLAVQALRKQLYMVVAMSLIGSILSNLLLVLGCSMLVGGIFHHQQFFNTDSTQAQSVLLFLAVVGVAVPTSAQWVIKDSDQPADFILDISHVSAVVLIACYLAYLFYQLVTHPEMEEEDEEAQGEIDEERSIA
;
A
#
# COMPACT_ATOMS: atom_id res chain seq x y z
N LEU A 1 -16.24 18.40 19.64
CA LEU A 1 -15.57 17.08 19.56
C LEU A 1 -14.34 17.27 18.68
N SER A 2 -13.13 17.23 19.24
CA SER A 2 -11.91 17.29 18.44
C SER A 2 -11.82 16.01 17.58
N PRO A 3 -11.73 16.13 16.24
CA PRO A 3 -11.54 14.97 15.37
C PRO A 3 -10.22 14.30 15.75
N ARG A 4 -10.27 13.00 16.08
CA ARG A 4 -9.05 12.25 16.38
C ARG A 4 -8.20 12.18 15.11
N PRO A 5 -6.89 12.37 15.23
CA PRO A 5 -6.01 12.36 14.08
C PRO A 5 -6.00 10.97 13.39
N PRO A 6 -5.96 10.93 12.06
CA PRO A 6 -6.20 9.73 11.26
C PRO A 6 -5.18 8.60 11.50
N HIS A 7 -4.00 8.92 12.07
CA HIS A 7 -2.98 7.93 12.43
C HIS A 7 -3.46 6.88 13.45
N THR A 8 -4.49 7.18 14.24
CA THR A 8 -5.04 6.20 15.20
C THR A 8 -5.74 5.01 14.53
N LEU A 9 -6.22 5.16 13.29
CA LEU A 9 -6.96 4.10 12.60
C LEU A 9 -6.04 2.94 12.20
N GLN A 10 -4.84 3.24 11.70
CA GLN A 10 -3.85 2.22 11.33
C GLN A 10 -3.37 1.43 12.56
N VAL A 11 -3.19 2.13 13.69
CA VAL A 11 -2.84 1.48 14.97
C VAL A 11 -3.95 0.52 15.40
N VAL A 12 -5.22 0.93 15.28
CA VAL A 12 -6.36 0.06 15.61
C VAL A 12 -6.42 -1.15 14.68
N GLU A 13 -6.20 -0.99 13.38
CA GLU A 13 -6.22 -2.08 12.39
C GLU A 13 -5.13 -3.13 12.68
N VAL A 14 -3.90 -2.70 12.97
CA VAL A 14 -2.80 -3.61 13.35
C VAL A 14 -3.08 -4.33 14.66
N VAL A 15 -3.61 -3.63 15.68
CA VAL A 15 -3.95 -4.26 16.97
C VAL A 15 -5.04 -5.32 16.80
N LEU A 16 -6.07 -5.04 15.98
CA LEU A 16 -7.12 -6.00 15.66
C LEU A 16 -6.59 -7.21 14.89
N ALA A 17 -5.69 -6.99 13.93
CA ALA A 17 -5.04 -8.06 13.17
C ALA A 17 -4.22 -8.99 14.08
N VAL A 18 -3.43 -8.43 15.02
CA VAL A 18 -2.65 -9.22 15.99
C VAL A 18 -3.56 -10.02 16.92
N GLN A 19 -4.66 -9.41 17.40
CA GLN A 19 -5.62 -10.11 18.26
C GLN A 19 -6.35 -11.23 17.52
N ALA A 20 -6.66 -11.05 16.24
CA ALA A 20 -7.26 -12.06 15.38
C ALA A 20 -6.28 -13.21 15.08
N LEU A 21 -5.00 -12.92 14.85
CA LEU A 21 -3.94 -13.94 14.72
C LEU A 21 -3.82 -14.80 15.98
N ARG A 22 -3.87 -14.19 17.17
CA ARG A 22 -3.87 -14.94 18.44
C ARG A 22 -5.07 -15.89 18.60
N LYS A 23 -6.18 -15.60 17.92
CA LYS A 23 -7.37 -16.46 17.86
C LYS A 23 -7.35 -17.44 16.68
N GLN A 24 -6.22 -17.59 15.98
CA GLN A 24 -6.04 -18.44 14.79
C GLN A 24 -6.97 -18.08 13.62
N LEU A 25 -7.42 -16.81 13.54
CA LEU A 25 -8.28 -16.32 12.46
C LEU A 25 -7.47 -15.86 11.24
N TYR A 26 -6.63 -16.75 10.69
CA TYR A 26 -5.70 -16.42 9.60
C TYR A 26 -6.41 -15.91 8.34
N MET A 27 -7.53 -16.55 7.97
CA MET A 27 -8.31 -16.17 6.79
C MET A 27 -8.87 -14.75 6.88
N VAL A 28 -9.36 -14.36 8.06
CA VAL A 28 -9.95 -13.04 8.28
C VAL A 28 -8.88 -11.95 8.16
N VAL A 29 -7.70 -12.19 8.73
CA VAL A 29 -6.57 -11.25 8.67
C VAL A 29 -6.07 -11.12 7.23
N ALA A 30 -5.89 -12.23 6.51
CA ALA A 30 -5.46 -12.21 5.12
C ALA A 30 -6.46 -11.45 4.22
N MET A 31 -7.77 -11.71 4.36
CA MET A 31 -8.80 -11.00 3.61
C MET A 31 -8.85 -9.50 3.95
N SER A 32 -8.68 -9.13 5.22
CA SER A 32 -8.63 -7.72 5.64
C SER A 32 -7.43 -6.98 5.06
N LEU A 33 -6.25 -7.59 5.09
CA LEU A 33 -5.01 -6.99 4.56
C LEU A 33 -5.09 -6.80 3.04
N ILE A 34 -5.53 -7.83 2.31
CA ILE A 34 -5.72 -7.75 0.86
C ILE A 34 -6.78 -6.68 0.55
N GLY A 35 -7.88 -6.62 1.30
CA GLY A 35 -8.92 -5.61 1.14
C GLY A 35 -8.43 -4.17 1.36
N SER A 36 -7.58 -3.95 2.37
CA SER A 36 -6.98 -2.66 2.67
C SER A 36 -6.04 -2.20 1.54
N ILE A 37 -5.17 -3.11 1.06
CA ILE A 37 -4.29 -2.85 -0.09
C ILE A 37 -5.11 -2.54 -1.34
N LEU A 38 -6.07 -3.39 -1.71
CA LEU A 38 -6.89 -3.17 -2.90
C LEU A 38 -7.72 -1.87 -2.82
N SER A 39 -8.23 -1.50 -1.64
CA SER A 39 -8.93 -0.23 -1.44
C SER A 39 -8.01 0.96 -1.72
N ASN A 40 -6.79 0.95 -1.19
CA ASN A 40 -5.86 2.05 -1.41
C ASN A 40 -5.38 2.13 -2.88
N LEU A 41 -5.15 0.98 -3.50
CA LEU A 41 -4.60 0.90 -4.87
C LEU A 41 -5.64 1.08 -5.97
N LEU A 42 -6.86 0.55 -5.83
CA LEU A 42 -7.88 0.58 -6.89
C LEU A 42 -8.97 1.60 -6.59
N LEU A 43 -9.47 1.63 -5.36
CA LEU A 43 -10.60 2.49 -5.03
C LEU A 43 -10.14 3.93 -4.86
N VAL A 44 -9.14 4.18 -4.01
CA VAL A 44 -8.65 5.55 -3.75
C VAL A 44 -7.95 6.13 -4.98
N LEU A 45 -6.97 5.41 -5.55
CA LEU A 45 -6.28 5.84 -6.77
C LEU A 45 -7.21 5.92 -7.99
N GLY A 46 -8.09 4.92 -8.17
CA GLY A 46 -9.01 4.90 -9.31
C GLY A 46 -10.03 6.03 -9.23
N CYS A 47 -10.59 6.30 -8.05
CA CYS A 47 -11.48 7.44 -7.87
C CYS A 47 -10.73 8.78 -8.03
N SER A 48 -9.48 8.90 -7.57
CA SER A 48 -8.72 10.13 -7.73
C SER A 48 -8.38 10.43 -9.19
N MET A 49 -8.01 9.41 -9.98
CA MET A 49 -7.79 9.55 -11.43
C MET A 49 -9.10 9.82 -12.18
N LEU A 50 -10.21 9.19 -11.77
CA LEU A 50 -11.51 9.38 -12.43
C LEU A 50 -12.06 10.78 -12.17
N VAL A 51 -12.02 11.24 -10.93
CA VAL A 51 -12.43 12.60 -10.56
C VAL A 51 -11.45 13.62 -11.14
N GLY A 52 -10.15 13.42 -10.95
CA GLY A 52 -9.10 14.28 -11.50
C GLY A 52 -9.15 14.41 -13.03
N GLY A 53 -9.40 13.31 -13.74
CA GLY A 53 -9.54 13.26 -15.19
C GLY A 53 -10.83 13.84 -15.74
N ILE A 54 -11.91 13.88 -14.94
CA ILE A 54 -13.15 14.59 -15.29
C ILE A 54 -12.94 16.11 -15.21
N PHE A 55 -12.18 16.60 -14.22
CA PHE A 55 -11.92 18.03 -14.03
C PHE A 55 -10.73 18.54 -14.86
N HIS A 56 -9.73 17.71 -15.16
CA HIS A 56 -8.53 18.10 -15.89
C HIS A 56 -8.16 17.04 -16.95
N HIS A 57 -8.04 17.46 -18.21
CA HIS A 57 -7.73 16.54 -19.32
C HIS A 57 -6.28 16.00 -19.27
N GLN A 58 -5.37 16.74 -18.63
CA GLN A 58 -4.00 16.31 -18.33
C GLN A 58 -3.70 16.66 -16.87
N GLN A 59 -3.36 15.66 -16.06
CA GLN A 59 -2.85 15.86 -14.70
C GLN A 59 -1.32 15.93 -14.78
N PHE A 60 -0.75 17.10 -14.49
CA PHE A 60 0.69 17.27 -14.36
C PHE A 60 1.10 16.79 -12.97
N PHE A 61 1.96 15.78 -12.93
CA PHE A 61 2.53 15.25 -11.71
C PHE A 61 4.03 15.52 -11.69
N ASN A 62 4.59 15.81 -10.52
CA ASN A 62 6.03 16.00 -10.38
C ASN A 62 6.72 14.68 -10.71
N THR A 63 7.60 14.67 -11.72
CA THR A 63 8.05 13.42 -12.36
C THR A 63 8.88 12.53 -11.44
N ASP A 64 9.63 13.14 -10.52
CA ASP A 64 10.58 12.41 -9.68
C ASP A 64 9.87 11.72 -8.49
N SER A 65 9.02 12.43 -7.73
CA SER A 65 8.24 11.83 -6.64
C SER A 65 7.19 10.83 -7.15
N THR A 66 6.56 11.12 -8.29
CA THR A 66 5.47 10.28 -8.83
C THR A 66 5.98 8.98 -9.43
N GLN A 67 7.19 8.97 -10.00
CA GLN A 67 7.81 7.75 -10.51
C GLN A 67 8.07 6.75 -9.39
N ALA A 68 8.61 7.20 -8.25
CA ALA A 68 8.84 6.33 -7.09
C ALA A 68 7.53 5.73 -6.54
N GLN A 69 6.49 6.56 -6.37
CA GLN A 69 5.17 6.13 -5.90
C GLN A 69 4.51 5.13 -6.85
N SER A 70 4.68 5.32 -8.17
CA SER A 70 4.14 4.42 -9.20
C SER A 70 4.81 3.04 -9.19
N VAL A 71 6.12 2.99 -8.93
CA VAL A 71 6.87 1.73 -8.79
C VAL A 71 6.46 0.98 -7.52
N LEU A 72 6.24 1.67 -6.41
CA LEU A 72 5.70 1.07 -5.19
C LEU A 72 4.30 0.50 -5.40
N LEU A 73 3.44 1.26 -6.09
CA LEU A 73 2.09 0.83 -6.43
C LEU A 73 2.15 -0.47 -7.27
N PHE A 74 3.00 -0.49 -8.29
CA PHE A 74 3.23 -1.67 -9.12
C PHE A 74 3.75 -2.86 -8.31
N LEU A 75 4.72 -2.62 -7.42
CA LEU A 75 5.27 -3.64 -6.55
C LEU A 75 4.22 -4.22 -5.59
N ALA A 76 3.32 -3.39 -5.05
CA ALA A 76 2.22 -3.82 -4.20
C ALA A 76 1.22 -4.71 -4.99
N VAL A 77 0.90 -4.34 -6.24
CA VAL A 77 0.06 -5.16 -7.12
C VAL A 77 0.71 -6.50 -7.42
N VAL A 78 1.99 -6.52 -7.81
CA VAL A 78 2.75 -7.75 -8.10
C VAL A 78 2.86 -8.62 -6.85
N GLY A 79 3.11 -8.02 -5.69
CA GLY A 79 3.21 -8.70 -4.40
C GLY A 79 1.95 -9.48 -4.00
N VAL A 80 0.77 -8.97 -4.37
CA VAL A 80 -0.50 -9.66 -4.15
C VAL A 80 -0.83 -10.63 -5.31
N ALA A 81 -0.55 -10.23 -6.55
CA ALA A 81 -0.91 -11.00 -7.74
C ALA A 81 -0.11 -12.30 -7.90
N VAL A 82 1.18 -12.30 -7.55
CA VAL A 82 2.05 -13.48 -7.64
C VAL A 82 1.57 -14.64 -6.75
N PRO A 83 1.39 -14.49 -5.43
CA PRO A 83 0.90 -15.59 -4.60
C PRO A 83 -0.53 -16.00 -4.95
N THR A 84 -1.40 -15.04 -5.30
CA THR A 84 -2.80 -15.32 -5.68
C THR A 84 -2.90 -16.15 -6.96
N SER A 85 -2.11 -15.80 -7.99
CA SER A 85 -2.09 -16.55 -9.26
C SER A 85 -1.44 -17.92 -9.11
N ALA A 86 -0.37 -18.03 -8.30
CA ALA A 86 0.27 -19.30 -7.99
C ALA A 86 -0.71 -20.27 -7.30
N GLN A 87 -1.51 -19.80 -6.33
CA GLN A 87 -2.54 -20.62 -5.71
C GLN A 87 -3.57 -21.14 -6.71
N TRP A 88 -3.94 -20.34 -7.73
CA TRP A 88 -4.92 -20.75 -8.73
C TRP A 88 -4.36 -21.80 -9.70
N VAL A 89 -3.13 -21.64 -10.16
CA VAL A 89 -2.44 -22.58 -11.06
C VAL A 89 -2.13 -23.91 -10.37
N ILE A 90 -1.65 -23.84 -9.13
CA ILE A 90 -1.23 -25.03 -8.38
C ILE A 90 -2.43 -25.84 -7.90
N LYS A 91 -3.60 -25.23 -7.65
CA LYS A 91 -4.83 -25.95 -7.26
C LYS A 91 -5.30 -26.97 -8.33
N ASP A 92 -4.93 -26.77 -9.59
CA ASP A 92 -5.26 -27.67 -10.70
C ASP A 92 -4.23 -28.82 -10.89
N SER A 93 -3.09 -28.71 -10.20
CA SER A 93 -2.03 -29.72 -10.19
C SER A 93 -2.03 -30.43 -8.84
N ASP A 94 -1.97 -31.76 -8.79
CA ASP A 94 -1.95 -32.56 -7.55
C ASP A 94 -0.60 -32.44 -6.79
N GLN A 95 -0.15 -31.22 -6.56
CA GLN A 95 1.13 -30.85 -5.95
C GLN A 95 0.96 -30.66 -4.43
N PRO A 96 1.96 -31.03 -3.61
CA PRO A 96 1.89 -30.95 -2.16
C PRO A 96 1.77 -29.49 -1.68
N ALA A 97 0.99 -29.30 -0.60
CA ALA A 97 0.73 -27.99 0.02
C ALA A 97 2.01 -27.23 0.44
N ASP A 98 3.11 -27.94 0.63
CA ASP A 98 4.43 -27.39 0.97
C ASP A 98 4.97 -26.44 -0.12
N PHE A 99 4.65 -26.69 -1.40
CA PHE A 99 5.11 -25.83 -2.50
C PHE A 99 4.45 -24.44 -2.50
N ILE A 100 3.19 -24.36 -2.04
CA ILE A 100 2.46 -23.09 -1.92
C ILE A 100 3.05 -22.24 -0.77
N LEU A 101 3.45 -22.91 0.31
CA LEU A 101 4.13 -22.28 1.45
C LEU A 101 5.50 -21.72 1.05
N ASP A 102 6.29 -22.46 0.28
CA ASP A 102 7.60 -22.00 -0.21
C ASP A 102 7.47 -20.77 -1.12
N ILE A 103 6.51 -20.76 -2.06
CA ILE A 103 6.27 -19.59 -2.93
C ILE A 103 5.88 -18.35 -2.11
N SER A 104 5.05 -18.53 -1.09
CA SER A 104 4.62 -17.43 -0.20
C SER A 104 5.79 -16.89 0.64
N HIS A 105 6.72 -17.76 1.03
CA HIS A 105 7.90 -17.35 1.78
C HIS A 105 8.90 -16.58 0.90
N VAL A 106 9.13 -17.06 -0.32
CA VAL A 106 9.98 -16.36 -1.30
C VAL A 106 9.40 -14.99 -1.65
N SER A 107 8.08 -14.90 -1.89
CA SER A 107 7.45 -13.62 -2.18
C SER A 107 7.54 -12.64 -1.00
N ALA A 108 7.37 -13.11 0.24
CA ALA A 108 7.54 -12.28 1.42
C ALA A 108 8.97 -11.74 1.56
N VAL A 109 9.99 -12.57 1.33
CA VAL A 109 11.40 -12.15 1.40
C VAL A 109 11.70 -11.10 0.32
N VAL A 110 11.22 -11.31 -0.90
CA VAL A 110 11.39 -10.34 -2.01
C VAL A 110 10.70 -9.01 -1.68
N LEU A 111 9.47 -9.04 -1.16
CA LEU A 111 8.73 -7.84 -0.77
C LEU A 111 9.44 -7.06 0.33
N ILE A 112 9.96 -7.75 1.35
CA ILE A 112 10.74 -7.12 2.43
C ILE A 112 12.01 -6.49 1.86
N ALA A 113 12.74 -7.19 1.00
CA ALA A 113 13.97 -6.67 0.39
C ALA A 113 13.69 -5.42 -0.46
N CYS A 114 12.63 -5.43 -1.26
CA CYS A 114 12.21 -4.26 -2.04
C CYS A 114 11.74 -3.10 -1.16
N TYR A 115 11.02 -3.37 -0.07
CA TYR A 115 10.60 -2.34 0.89
C TYR A 115 11.80 -1.69 1.60
N LEU A 116 12.80 -2.48 1.99
CA LEU A 116 14.04 -1.96 2.59
C LEU A 116 14.86 -1.14 1.60
N ALA A 117 14.95 -1.57 0.34
CA ALA A 117 15.59 -0.80 -0.71
C ALA A 117 14.86 0.53 -0.98
N TYR A 118 13.53 0.52 -0.92
CA TYR A 118 12.71 1.73 -1.00
C TYR A 118 12.95 2.67 0.19
N LEU A 119 12.93 2.15 1.42
CA LEU A 119 13.26 2.93 2.61
C LEU A 119 14.65 3.57 2.51
N PHE A 120 15.63 2.83 2.00
CA PHE A 120 16.96 3.35 1.74
C PHE A 120 16.96 4.48 0.70
N TYR A 121 16.19 4.33 -0.38
CA TYR A 121 16.03 5.38 -1.38
C TYR A 121 15.38 6.65 -0.81
N GLN A 122 14.32 6.50 -0.02
CA GLN A 122 13.64 7.60 0.70
C GLN A 122 14.61 8.34 1.64
N LEU A 123 15.26 7.60 2.55
CA LEU A 123 16.06 8.19 3.64
C LEU A 123 17.41 8.75 3.18
N VAL A 124 18.01 8.20 2.12
CA VAL A 124 19.40 8.54 1.73
C VAL A 124 19.45 9.35 0.44
N THR A 125 18.52 9.12 -0.49
CA THR A 125 18.69 9.64 -1.87
C THR A 125 17.85 10.89 -2.12
N HIS A 126 16.66 11.02 -1.53
CA HIS A 126 15.75 12.15 -1.74
C HIS A 126 14.96 12.59 -0.49
N PRO A 127 15.61 12.90 0.66
CA PRO A 127 14.91 13.47 1.81
C PRO A 127 14.29 14.85 1.50
N GLU A 128 14.82 15.60 0.53
CA GLU A 128 14.28 16.90 0.09
C GLU A 128 12.84 16.80 -0.47
N MET A 129 12.40 15.64 -0.97
CA MET A 129 11.02 15.47 -1.44
C MET A 129 10.00 15.26 -0.31
N GLU A 130 10.42 14.72 0.83
CA GLU A 130 9.57 14.62 2.02
C GLU A 130 9.36 16.00 2.68
N GLU A 131 10.38 16.86 2.64
CA GLU A 131 10.27 18.25 3.13
C GLU A 131 9.33 19.09 2.25
N GLU A 132 9.39 18.98 0.91
CA GLU A 132 8.47 19.66 -0.01
C GLU A 132 7.01 19.19 0.17
N ASP A 133 6.78 17.89 0.35
CA ASP A 133 5.44 17.34 0.60
C ASP A 133 4.87 17.77 1.96
N GLU A 134 5.70 17.89 3.01
CA GLU A 134 5.29 18.38 4.34
C GLU A 134 4.99 19.89 4.34
N GLU A 135 5.79 20.71 3.64
CA GLU A 135 5.56 22.15 3.50
C GLU A 135 4.29 22.44 2.71
N ALA A 136 4.09 21.76 1.58
CA ALA A 136 2.86 21.88 0.79
C ALA A 136 1.63 21.49 1.62
N GLN A 137 1.69 20.38 2.36
CA GLN A 137 0.58 19.95 3.21
C GLN A 137 0.29 20.94 4.35
N GLY A 138 1.31 21.59 4.89
CA GLY A 138 1.18 22.65 5.90
C GLY A 138 0.49 23.91 5.38
N GLU A 139 0.80 24.35 4.16
CA GLU A 139 0.15 25.50 3.51
C GLU A 139 -1.34 25.24 3.23
N ILE A 140 -1.69 24.02 2.79
CA ILE A 140 -3.08 23.64 2.51
C ILE A 140 -3.93 23.61 3.79
N ASP A 141 -3.36 23.12 4.89
CA ASP A 141 -4.03 23.08 6.20
C ASP A 141 -4.15 24.49 6.82
N GLU A 142 -3.18 25.38 6.58
CA GLU A 142 -3.28 26.79 6.94
C GLU A 142 -4.38 27.49 6.15
N GLU A 143 -4.41 27.39 4.80
CA GLU A 143 -5.41 28.03 3.95
C GLU A 143 -6.85 27.58 4.29
N ARG A 144 -7.01 26.30 4.64
CA ARG A 144 -8.28 25.72 5.11
C ARG A 144 -8.69 26.17 6.52
N SER A 145 -7.75 26.62 7.34
CA SER A 145 -8.04 27.17 8.68
C SER A 145 -8.47 28.64 8.65
N ILE A 146 -8.22 29.35 7.54
CA ILE A 146 -8.57 30.78 7.36
C ILE A 146 -9.88 30.98 6.58
N ALA A 147 -10.43 29.92 5.98
CA ALA A 147 -11.70 29.88 5.25
C ALA A 147 -12.88 29.40 6.12
#